data_AF-A0A1B9Y1K5-F1
#
_entry.id   AF-A0A1B9Y1K5-F1
#
_cell.length_a   1.000
_cell.length_b   1.000
_cell.length_c   1.000
_cell.angle_alpha   90.00
_cell.angle_beta   90.00
_cell.angle_gamma   90.00
#
_symmetry.space_group_name_H-M   'P 1'
#
loop_
_entity.id
_entity.type
_entity.pdbx_description
1 polymer ?
#
loop_
_entity_poly.entity_id
_entity_poly.type
_entity_poly.pdbx_seq_one_letter_code
_entity_poly.pdbx_strand_id
1 'polypeptide(L)'
;MTIKEFVTKLKENPKQLIFSETMSVIENNYVFTPTAFKNGDLQNSDAENLGSCKVFSFAVKQQLTKEETLACFGQYYFIDVLENPNGTDHQNIRNFMNTGFEGLVFEDETLVEKV
;
A
#
# COMPACT_ATOMS: atom_id res chain seq x y z
N MET A 1 14.93 9.48 0.85
CA MET A 1 15.11 8.18 1.51
C MET A 1 15.23 7.13 0.44
N THR A 2 16.23 6.26 0.51
CA THR A 2 16.36 5.08 -0.36
C THR A 2 15.31 4.03 0.03
N ILE A 3 15.02 3.08 -0.86
CA ILE A 3 14.12 1.96 -0.54
C ILE A 3 14.61 1.19 0.70
N LYS A 4 15.92 0.95 0.80
CA LYS A 4 16.51 0.22 1.93
C LYS A 4 16.28 0.95 3.26
N GLU A 5 16.56 2.24 3.31
CA GLU A 5 16.32 3.07 4.52
C GLU A 5 14.84 3.06 4.90
N PHE A 6 13.94 3.11 3.91
CA PHE A 6 12.50 3.04 4.13
C PHE A 6 12.08 1.70 4.73
N VAL A 7 12.52 0.58 4.13
CA VAL A 7 12.19 -0.76 4.61
C VAL A 7 12.77 -1.00 6.01
N THR A 8 13.97 -0.49 6.31
CA THR A 8 14.52 -0.53 7.68
C THR A 8 13.61 0.22 8.65
N LYS A 9 13.22 1.47 8.33
CA LYS A 9 12.32 2.26 9.17
C LYS A 9 10.95 1.58 9.37
N LEU A 10 10.39 1.02 8.30
CA LEU A 10 9.13 0.28 8.32
C LEU A 10 9.19 -0.91 9.30
N LYS A 11 10.29 -1.66 9.29
CA LYS A 11 10.47 -2.85 10.15
C LYS A 11 10.72 -2.48 11.61
N GLU A 12 11.52 -1.44 11.86
CA GLU A 12 11.91 -1.07 13.22
C GLU A 12 10.87 -0.20 13.91
N ASN A 13 10.24 0.73 13.18
CA ASN A 13 9.36 1.76 13.73
C ASN A 13 8.09 1.97 12.88
N PRO A 14 7.28 0.93 12.60
CA PRO A 14 6.15 1.02 11.66
C PRO A 14 5.12 2.08 12.04
N LYS A 15 4.87 2.31 13.33
CA LYS A 15 3.91 3.31 13.82
C LYS A 15 4.35 4.77 13.63
N GLN A 16 5.64 5.01 13.38
CA GLN A 16 6.17 6.36 13.12
C GLN A 16 6.19 6.68 11.62
N LEU A 17 5.81 5.72 10.78
CA LEU A 17 5.72 5.91 9.35
C LEU A 17 4.46 6.70 9.03
N ILE A 18 4.60 7.77 8.24
CA ILE A 18 3.46 8.54 7.72
C ILE A 18 3.27 8.22 6.23
N PHE A 19 2.02 8.27 5.77
CA PHE A 19 1.67 7.86 4.40
C PHE A 19 2.47 8.61 3.32
N SER A 20 2.76 9.88 3.53
CA SER A 20 3.53 10.69 2.58
C SER A 20 4.97 10.22 2.38
N GLU A 21 5.58 9.57 3.39
CA GLU A 21 6.90 8.96 3.24
C GLU A 21 6.84 7.75 2.30
N THR A 22 5.80 6.92 2.42
CA THR A 22 5.54 5.80 1.51
C THR A 22 5.35 6.30 0.08
N MET A 23 4.54 7.33 -0.13
CA MET A 23 4.34 7.91 -1.45
C MET A 23 5.64 8.47 -2.00
N SER A 24 6.40 9.19 -1.18
CA SER A 24 7.68 9.76 -1.59
C SER A 24 8.71 8.70 -1.96
N VAL A 25 8.83 7.59 -1.23
CA VAL A 25 9.79 6.54 -1.60
C VAL A 25 9.37 5.85 -2.90
N ILE A 26 8.07 5.61 -3.11
CA ILE A 26 7.57 5.02 -4.36
C ILE A 26 7.86 5.97 -5.53
N GLU A 27 7.43 7.22 -5.43
CA GLU A 27 7.53 8.21 -6.52
C GLU A 27 8.98 8.55 -6.86
N ASN A 28 9.90 8.48 -5.91
CA ASN A 28 11.32 8.71 -6.18
C ASN A 28 11.97 7.56 -6.93
N ASN A 29 11.58 6.31 -6.65
CA ASN A 29 12.29 5.12 -7.15
C ASN A 29 11.56 4.37 -8.28
N TYR A 30 10.27 4.64 -8.50
CA TYR A 30 9.44 3.94 -9.47
C TYR A 30 8.73 4.91 -10.43
N VAL A 31 8.52 4.46 -11.67
CA VAL A 31 7.53 5.01 -12.58
C VAL A 31 6.21 4.29 -12.33
N PHE A 32 5.15 5.05 -12.07
CA PHE A 32 3.80 4.53 -11.82
C PHE A 32 2.94 4.62 -13.07
N THR A 33 2.34 3.50 -13.45
CA THR A 33 1.29 3.41 -14.46
C THR A 33 0.01 2.93 -13.77
N PRO A 34 -1.07 3.73 -13.77
CA PRO A 34 -2.33 3.31 -13.18
C PRO A 34 -2.86 2.04 -13.86
N THR A 35 -3.44 1.14 -13.06
CA THR A 35 -4.11 -0.08 -13.53
C THR A 35 -5.30 -0.36 -12.63
N ALA A 36 -6.32 -1.00 -13.19
CA ALA A 36 -7.36 -1.60 -12.37
C ALA A 36 -6.77 -2.74 -11.52
N PHE A 37 -7.37 -2.95 -10.35
CA PHE A 37 -6.98 -4.02 -9.44
C PHE A 37 -8.14 -4.46 -8.53
N LYS A 38 -8.11 -5.73 -8.14
CA LYS A 38 -9.00 -6.32 -7.14
C LYS A 38 -8.28 -6.48 -5.81
N ASN A 39 -9.02 -6.31 -4.74
CA ASN A 39 -8.56 -6.50 -3.36
C ASN A 39 -9.69 -7.13 -2.55
N GLY A 40 -9.69 -8.46 -2.51
CA GLY A 40 -10.84 -9.23 -2.05
C GLY A 40 -12.04 -9.01 -2.97
N ASP A 41 -13.18 -8.67 -2.37
CA ASP A 41 -14.41 -8.38 -3.12
C ASP A 41 -14.45 -6.96 -3.71
N LEU A 42 -13.49 -6.10 -3.33
CA LEU A 42 -13.41 -4.73 -3.82
C LEU A 42 -12.73 -4.68 -5.19
N GLN A 43 -13.39 -4.04 -6.15
CA GLN A 43 -12.84 -3.71 -7.46
C GLN A 43 -12.51 -2.23 -7.53
N ASN A 44 -11.37 -1.91 -8.12
CA ASN A 44 -10.90 -0.54 -8.30
C ASN A 44 -10.59 -0.34 -9.79
N SER A 45 -11.11 0.73 -10.38
CA SER A 45 -10.72 1.14 -11.73
C SER A 45 -9.31 1.74 -11.74
N ASP A 46 -8.76 1.92 -12.95
CA ASP A 46 -7.47 2.58 -13.18
C ASP A 46 -7.43 4.07 -12.80
N ALA A 47 -8.58 4.67 -12.48
CA ALA A 47 -8.71 6.05 -12.02
C ALA A 47 -8.97 6.17 -10.50
N GLU A 48 -9.22 5.06 -9.81
CA GLU A 48 -9.64 5.05 -8.41
C GLU A 48 -8.55 4.54 -7.48
N ASN A 49 -8.53 5.07 -6.25
CA ASN A 49 -7.69 4.56 -5.17
C ASN A 49 -6.20 4.40 -5.55
N LEU A 50 -5.68 5.32 -6.38
CA LEU A 50 -4.31 5.28 -6.91
C LEU A 50 -3.23 5.16 -5.83
N GLY A 51 -3.46 5.77 -4.66
CA GLY A 51 -2.57 5.61 -3.51
C GLY A 51 -2.50 4.16 -3.01
N SER A 52 -3.64 3.46 -2.94
CA SER A 52 -3.66 2.03 -2.58
C SER A 52 -3.00 1.18 -3.66
N CYS A 53 -3.28 1.47 -4.93
CA CYS A 53 -2.65 0.81 -6.08
C CYS A 53 -1.10 0.88 -5.99
N LYS A 54 -0.56 2.08 -5.74
CA LYS A 54 0.88 2.30 -5.50
C LYS A 54 1.41 1.49 -4.33
N VAL A 55 0.78 1.58 -3.15
CA VAL A 55 1.27 0.87 -1.94
C VAL A 55 1.28 -0.64 -2.14
N PHE A 56 0.20 -1.20 -2.67
CA PHE A 56 0.09 -2.64 -2.85
C PHE A 56 1.07 -3.17 -3.89
N SER A 57 1.26 -2.46 -5.02
CA SER A 57 2.26 -2.85 -6.00
C SER A 57 3.68 -2.74 -5.45
N PHE A 58 3.97 -1.68 -4.68
CA PHE A 58 5.26 -1.51 -4.00
C PHE A 58 5.52 -2.66 -3.02
N ALA A 59 4.51 -3.05 -2.24
CA ALA A 59 4.60 -4.15 -1.31
C ALA A 59 4.93 -5.49 -1.99
N VAL A 60 4.31 -5.76 -3.16
CA VAL A 60 4.63 -6.94 -3.96
C VAL A 60 6.08 -6.89 -4.47
N LYS A 61 6.53 -5.76 -5.02
CA LYS A 61 7.90 -5.59 -5.53
C LYS A 61 8.95 -5.77 -4.43
N GLN A 62 8.66 -5.25 -3.24
CA GLN A 62 9.55 -5.32 -2.08
C GLN A 62 9.38 -6.58 -1.22
N GLN A 63 8.47 -7.50 -1.62
CA GLN A 63 8.16 -8.74 -0.90
C GLN A 63 7.82 -8.49 0.57
N LEU A 64 7.05 -7.43 0.84
CA LEU A 64 6.63 -7.08 2.19
C LEU A 64 5.61 -8.08 2.72
N THR A 65 5.56 -8.25 4.04
CA THR A 65 4.48 -9.00 4.68
C THR A 65 3.16 -8.22 4.62
N LYS A 66 2.06 -8.89 4.97
CA LYS A 66 0.74 -8.26 5.07
C LYS A 66 0.75 -7.10 6.08
N GLU A 67 1.37 -7.30 7.24
CA GLU A 67 1.44 -6.31 8.32
C GLU A 67 2.32 -5.13 7.93
N GLU A 68 3.46 -5.39 7.27
CA GLU A 68 4.34 -4.35 6.74
C GLU A 68 3.62 -3.51 5.68
N THR A 69 2.85 -4.16 4.80
CA THR A 69 2.06 -3.48 3.78
C THR A 69 0.97 -2.60 4.38
N LEU A 70 0.27 -3.08 5.41
CA LEU A 70 -0.72 -2.27 6.13
C LEU A 70 -0.04 -1.08 6.82
N ALA A 71 1.14 -1.28 7.41
CA ALA A 71 1.91 -0.20 8.03
C ALA A 71 2.36 0.86 7.01
N CYS A 72 2.56 0.52 5.74
CA CYS A 72 2.84 1.50 4.68
C CYS A 72 1.72 2.53 4.48
N PHE A 73 0.49 2.27 4.93
CA PHE A 73 -0.59 3.26 4.93
C PHE A 73 -0.48 4.29 6.07
N GLY A 74 0.47 4.13 6.99
CA GLY A 74 0.76 5.07 8.07
C GLY A 74 -0.47 5.38 8.92
N GLN A 75 -0.75 6.67 9.09
CA GLN A 75 -1.87 7.15 9.91
C GLN A 75 -3.24 6.61 9.45
N TYR A 76 -3.44 6.35 8.15
CA TYR A 76 -4.72 5.81 7.67
C TYR A 76 -4.98 4.39 8.16
N TYR A 77 -3.93 3.59 8.33
CA TYR A 77 -4.09 2.26 8.92
C TYR A 77 -4.14 2.36 10.45
N PHE A 78 -3.13 2.98 11.07
CA PHE A 78 -2.97 2.93 12.53
C PHE A 78 -4.00 3.73 13.31
N ILE A 79 -4.53 4.82 12.75
CA ILE A 79 -5.49 5.71 13.41
C ILE A 79 -6.88 5.46 12.80
N ASP A 80 -7.07 5.86 11.54
CA ASP A 80 -8.41 5.88 10.94
C ASP A 80 -9.06 4.49 10.88
N VAL A 81 -8.30 3.43 10.57
CA VAL A 81 -8.85 2.07 10.47
C VAL A 81 -8.84 1.32 11.80
N LEU A 82 -7.69 1.25 12.48
CA LEU A 82 -7.56 0.44 13.70
C LEU A 82 -8.32 1.03 14.91
N GLU A 83 -8.39 2.35 15.04
CA GLU A 83 -9.13 2.98 16.14
C GLU A 83 -10.64 3.10 15.85
N ASN A 84 -11.05 2.88 14.60
CA ASN A 84 -12.45 2.86 14.18
C ASN A 84 -12.83 1.52 13.50
N PRO A 85 -13.00 0.43 14.27
CA PRO A 85 -13.24 -0.91 13.72
C PRO A 85 -14.56 -1.02 12.93
N ASN A 86 -15.54 -0.16 13.21
CA ASN A 86 -16.85 -0.15 12.53
C ASN A 86 -16.93 0.91 11.40
N GLY A 87 -15.80 1.56 11.07
CA GLY A 87 -15.75 2.56 10.00
C GLY A 87 -15.93 1.97 8.61
N THR A 88 -16.39 2.81 7.68
CA THR A 88 -16.57 2.47 6.25
C THR A 88 -15.62 3.25 5.34
N ASP A 89 -14.66 3.96 5.92
CA ASP A 89 -13.55 4.60 5.23
C ASP A 89 -12.46 3.59 4.84
N HIS A 90 -11.55 4.00 3.95
CA HIS A 90 -10.35 3.24 3.57
C HIS A 90 -10.61 1.78 3.20
N GLN A 91 -11.61 1.54 2.35
CA GLN A 91 -12.09 0.19 1.99
C GLN A 91 -10.98 -0.76 1.52
N ASN A 92 -9.95 -0.25 0.83
CA ASN A 92 -8.80 -1.04 0.42
C ASN A 92 -7.97 -1.56 1.61
N ILE A 93 -7.71 -0.72 2.63
CA ILE A 93 -6.99 -1.14 3.82
C ILE A 93 -7.81 -2.23 4.56
N ARG A 94 -9.10 -1.98 4.75
CA ARG A 94 -10.00 -2.92 5.45
C ARG A 94 -10.15 -4.26 4.73
N ASN A 95 -10.31 -4.26 3.40
CA ASN A 95 -10.36 -5.50 2.61
C ASN A 95 -9.04 -6.27 2.67
N PHE A 96 -7.91 -5.55 2.60
CA PHE A 96 -6.58 -6.17 2.64
C PHE A 96 -6.28 -6.75 4.03
N MET A 97 -6.77 -6.16 5.13
CA MET A 97 -6.70 -6.76 6.47
C MET A 97 -7.37 -8.14 6.53
N ASN A 98 -8.40 -8.39 5.74
CA ASN A 98 -9.10 -9.68 5.73
C ASN A 98 -8.42 -10.67 4.78
N THR A 99 -8.17 -10.26 3.54
CA THR A 99 -7.77 -11.18 2.46
C THR A 99 -6.26 -11.23 2.21
N GLY A 100 -5.53 -10.17 2.58
CA GLY A 100 -4.10 -10.05 2.29
C GLY A 100 -3.80 -10.16 0.79
N PHE A 101 -2.59 -10.61 0.46
CA PHE A 101 -2.15 -10.75 -0.92
C PHE A 101 -2.93 -11.80 -1.73
N GLU A 102 -3.58 -12.77 -1.08
CA GLU A 102 -4.39 -13.78 -1.77
C GLU A 102 -5.62 -13.17 -2.45
N GLY A 103 -6.14 -12.06 -1.91
CA GLY A 103 -7.23 -11.30 -2.52
C GLY A 103 -6.78 -10.24 -3.51
N LEU A 104 -5.47 -10.02 -3.68
CA LEU A 104 -4.93 -8.92 -4.45
C LEU A 104 -4.56 -9.38 -5.87
N VAL A 105 -5.21 -8.78 -6.88
CA VAL A 105 -4.94 -9.08 -8.29
C VAL A 105 -4.88 -7.78 -9.08
N PHE A 106 -3.75 -7.52 -9.74
CA PHE A 106 -3.60 -6.41 -10.69
C PHE A 106 -3.89 -6.88 -12.11
N GLU A 107 -4.49 -6.02 -12.93
CA GLU A 107 -4.68 -6.31 -14.36
C GLU A 107 -3.36 -6.20 -15.13
N ASP A 108 -2.56 -5.16 -14.84
CA ASP A 108 -1.28 -4.89 -15.49
C ASP A 108 -0.15 -4.57 -14.49
N GLU A 109 1.09 -4.52 -14.98
CA GLU A 109 2.24 -4.07 -14.18
C GLU A 109 2.11 -2.58 -13.82
N THR A 110 2.08 -2.29 -12.52
CA THR A 110 1.80 -0.95 -12.00
C THR A 110 3.06 -0.10 -11.75
N LEU A 111 4.15 -0.72 -11.29
CA LEU A 111 5.39 -0.03 -10.90
C LEU A 111 6.58 -0.64 -11.63
N VAL A 112 7.35 0.23 -12.27
CA VAL A 112 8.62 -0.10 -12.93
C VAL A 112 9.75 0.70 -12.26
N GLU A 113 10.85 0.05 -11.90
CA GLU A 113 12.00 0.74 -11.29
C GLU A 113 12.59 1.77 -12.25
N LYS A 114 12.95 2.94 -11.72
CA LYS A 114 13.70 3.94 -12.49
C LYS A 114 15.13 3.47 -12.67
N VAL A 115 15.63 3.66 -13.89
CA VAL A 115 17.04 3.46 -14.26
C VAL A 115 17.88 4.64 -13.79
#